data_AF-A0AAI8V875-F1
#
_entry.id   AF-A0AAI8V875-F1
#
_cell.length_a   1.000
_cell.length_b   1.000
_cell.length_c   1.000
_cell.angle_alpha   90.00
_cell.angle_beta   90.00
_cell.angle_gamma   90.00
#
_symmetry.space_group_name_H-M   'P 1'
#
loop_
_entity.id
_entity.type
_entity.pdbx_description
1 polymer ?
#
loop_
_entity_poly.entity_id
_entity_poly.type
_entity_poly.pdbx_seq_one_letter_code
_entity_poly.pdbx_strand_id
1 'polypeptide(L)'
;MLSLYAELHGEMRDAKGLVLTSHEHLLSYKLGGWQHLADGKLGAARYMVSFQNWLNNHCRDVLDECDFTLSVKTQLNYPSGPEMTVDGHPFRWQVALGLLALASHHIPLIRDNFPGSIEILRKRGSFPMVYFLKSSAEDALHERILDEICAGRTTFLRPADSFSSDHSKIIRRVLTDQSLDHGSFTLAVKAFSNPQAASKMLLVVRGLLLNRILLCLNKRWNVQYGLHPQRHPIAVPFEAKGVPSEQSEFGHPDVAILFTCLAFYHTGLTSEQFRKGLQHVLQSDDPAAQYEHWTSSCNNLPEELRHWNVINLDDGSQMEDLWRQLQLDRVVVDHYLNNFVFPKYARQFEIKLQASGWDIPLVVPDKEHGAKTTGFSGQTTTA
;
A
#
# COMPACT_ATOMS: atom_id res chain seq x y z
N MET A 1 -17.91 30.14 -12.59
CA MET A 1 -17.00 29.13 -13.16
C MET A 1 -17.78 27.93 -13.73
N LEU A 2 -18.69 27.30 -12.97
CA LEU A 2 -19.55 26.21 -13.49
C LEU A 2 -20.49 26.62 -14.64
N SER A 3 -21.03 27.85 -14.59
CA SER A 3 -21.83 28.42 -15.68
C SER A 3 -21.01 28.58 -16.96
N LEU A 4 -19.85 29.22 -16.85
CA LEU A 4 -18.91 29.41 -17.96
C LEU A 4 -18.49 28.08 -18.61
N TYR A 5 -18.22 27.04 -17.83
CA TYR A 5 -17.88 25.72 -18.37
C TYR A 5 -19.01 25.16 -19.24
N ALA A 6 -20.27 25.33 -18.80
CA ALA A 6 -21.44 24.90 -19.55
C ALA A 6 -21.70 25.76 -20.79
N GLU A 7 -21.55 27.08 -20.68
CA GLU A 7 -21.68 28.05 -21.78
C GLU A 7 -20.68 27.72 -22.90
N LEU A 8 -19.39 27.53 -22.57
CA LEU A 8 -18.35 27.20 -23.55
C LEU A 8 -18.65 25.89 -24.30
N HIS A 9 -19.12 24.85 -23.60
CA HIS A 9 -19.50 23.59 -24.25
C HIS A 9 -20.75 23.75 -25.12
N GLY A 10 -21.70 24.60 -24.72
CA GLY A 10 -22.87 24.96 -25.52
C GLY A 10 -22.47 25.67 -26.82
N GLU A 11 -21.63 26.70 -26.72
CA GLU A 11 -21.09 27.44 -27.86
C GLU A 11 -20.32 26.53 -28.82
N MET A 12 -19.46 25.66 -28.30
CA MET A 12 -18.72 24.69 -29.11
C MET A 12 -19.66 23.71 -29.82
N ARG A 13 -20.71 23.22 -29.16
CA ARG A 13 -21.71 22.36 -29.81
C ARG A 13 -22.40 23.09 -30.95
N ASP A 14 -22.85 24.32 -30.71
CA ASP A 14 -23.60 25.11 -31.69
C ASP A 14 -22.71 25.51 -32.89
N ALA A 15 -21.42 25.72 -32.65
CA ALA A 15 -20.41 25.97 -33.68
C ALA A 15 -19.85 24.70 -34.35
N LYS A 16 -20.25 23.49 -33.91
CA LYS A 16 -19.65 22.20 -34.31
C LYS A 16 -18.13 22.15 -34.09
N GLY A 17 -17.67 22.78 -33.02
CA GLY A 17 -16.28 22.90 -32.62
C GLY A 17 -15.73 21.67 -31.90
N LEU A 18 -14.42 21.73 -31.63
CA LEU A 18 -13.66 20.72 -30.90
C LEU A 18 -13.16 21.33 -29.59
N VAL A 19 -13.31 20.61 -28.48
CA VAL A 19 -12.68 20.96 -27.20
C VAL A 19 -11.47 20.05 -27.00
N LEU A 20 -10.27 20.64 -26.98
CA LEU A 20 -9.03 19.95 -26.61
C LEU A 20 -8.83 20.05 -25.10
N THR A 21 -8.82 18.92 -24.41
CA THR A 21 -8.66 18.86 -22.95
C THR A 21 -8.00 17.57 -22.50
N SER A 22 -7.50 17.53 -21.26
CA SER A 22 -7.01 16.29 -20.67
C SER A 22 -8.18 15.45 -20.17
N HIS A 23 -8.04 14.12 -20.23
CA HIS A 23 -9.04 13.22 -19.66
C HIS A 23 -9.24 13.45 -18.15
N GLU A 24 -8.19 13.85 -17.44
CA GLU A 24 -8.24 14.16 -16.02
C GLU A 24 -9.21 15.31 -15.73
N HIS A 25 -9.31 16.31 -16.61
CA HIS A 25 -10.21 17.43 -16.43
C HIS A 25 -11.69 17.01 -16.57
N LEU A 26 -12.01 16.14 -17.52
CA LEU A 26 -13.36 15.57 -17.69
C LEU A 26 -13.77 14.74 -16.47
N LEU A 27 -12.86 13.85 -16.03
CA LEU A 27 -13.09 12.99 -14.88
C LEU A 27 -13.16 13.80 -13.57
N SER A 28 -12.35 14.85 -13.44
CA SER A 28 -12.39 15.82 -12.34
C SER A 28 -13.77 16.49 -12.24
N TYR A 29 -14.35 16.94 -13.36
CA TYR A 29 -15.69 17.52 -13.36
C TYR A 29 -16.75 16.52 -12.87
N LYS A 30 -16.70 15.29 -13.40
CA LYS A 30 -17.60 14.19 -12.99
C LYS A 30 -17.48 13.89 -11.49
N LEU A 31 -16.25 13.72 -10.99
CA LEU A 31 -15.97 13.46 -9.58
C LEU A 31 -16.36 14.63 -8.69
N GLY A 32 -16.15 15.87 -9.13
CA GLY A 32 -16.55 17.08 -8.40
C GLY A 32 -18.05 17.12 -8.16
N GLY A 33 -18.87 16.71 -9.13
CA GLY A 33 -20.33 16.60 -8.94
C GLY A 33 -20.71 15.62 -7.83
N TRP A 34 -20.03 14.46 -7.77
CA TRP A 34 -20.24 13.46 -6.72
C TRP A 34 -19.67 13.90 -5.37
N GLN A 35 -18.54 14.59 -5.35
CA GLN A 35 -17.93 15.12 -4.13
C GLN A 35 -18.83 16.18 -3.51
N HIS A 36 -19.38 17.10 -4.31
CA HIS A 36 -20.38 18.05 -3.85
C HIS A 36 -21.64 17.38 -3.30
N LEU A 37 -22.05 16.24 -3.88
CA LEU A 37 -23.16 15.46 -3.35
C LEU A 37 -22.83 14.86 -1.98
N ALA A 38 -21.66 14.24 -1.85
CA ALA A 38 -21.15 13.67 -0.60
C ALA A 38 -21.01 14.74 0.50
N ASP A 39 -20.55 15.94 0.15
CA ASP A 39 -20.41 17.10 1.04
C ASP A 39 -21.75 17.79 1.40
N GLY A 40 -22.89 17.31 0.88
CA GLY A 40 -24.20 17.94 1.11
C GLY A 40 -24.42 19.27 0.36
N LYS A 41 -23.54 19.62 -0.59
CA LYS A 41 -23.65 20.84 -1.45
C LYS A 41 -24.61 20.58 -2.62
N LEU A 42 -25.88 20.31 -2.28
CA LEU A 42 -26.89 19.77 -3.21
C LEU A 42 -27.15 20.64 -4.45
N GLY A 43 -27.06 21.97 -4.33
CA GLY A 43 -27.25 22.88 -5.46
C GLY A 43 -26.18 22.72 -6.54
N ALA A 44 -24.90 22.76 -6.13
CA ALA A 44 -23.77 22.56 -7.02
C ALA A 44 -23.74 21.13 -7.57
N ALA A 45 -23.98 20.13 -6.71
CA ALA A 45 -24.06 18.73 -7.11
C ALA A 45 -25.10 18.50 -8.20
N ARG A 46 -26.33 19.02 -8.00
CA ARG A 46 -27.41 18.90 -8.98
C ARG A 46 -27.00 19.54 -10.32
N TYR A 47 -26.47 20.76 -10.28
CA TYR A 47 -26.02 21.44 -11.49
C TYR A 47 -24.97 20.62 -12.27
N MET A 48 -23.92 20.18 -11.58
CA MET A 48 -22.81 19.45 -12.20
C MET A 48 -23.23 18.08 -12.72
N VAL A 49 -24.03 17.32 -11.96
CA VAL A 49 -24.54 16.02 -12.40
C VAL A 49 -25.49 16.16 -13.58
N SER A 50 -26.37 17.17 -13.56
CA SER A 50 -27.24 17.47 -14.70
C SER A 50 -26.43 17.85 -15.94
N PHE A 51 -25.38 18.66 -15.79
CA PHE A 51 -24.53 19.04 -16.91
C PHE A 51 -23.67 17.88 -17.42
N GLN A 52 -23.17 17.00 -16.53
CA GLN A 52 -22.49 15.77 -16.94
C GLN A 52 -23.40 14.86 -17.76
N ASN A 53 -24.68 14.73 -17.37
CA ASN A 53 -25.66 14.00 -18.17
C ASN A 53 -25.90 14.67 -19.53
N TRP A 54 -25.85 15.99 -19.61
CA TRP A 54 -25.91 16.70 -20.87
C TRP A 54 -24.70 16.37 -21.77
N LEU A 55 -23.47 16.40 -21.21
CA LEU A 55 -22.24 16.02 -21.93
C LEU A 55 -22.37 14.59 -22.49
N ASN A 56 -22.78 13.64 -21.65
CA ASN A 56 -22.97 12.23 -22.02
C ASN A 56 -24.05 12.00 -23.10
N ASN A 57 -24.85 13.01 -23.45
CA ASN A 57 -25.86 12.90 -24.51
C ASN A 57 -25.54 13.75 -25.75
N HIS A 58 -24.64 14.74 -25.65
CA HIS A 58 -24.39 15.72 -26.71
C HIS A 58 -22.94 15.75 -27.21
N CYS A 59 -22.00 15.15 -26.50
CA CYS A 59 -20.57 15.16 -26.85
C CYS A 59 -20.13 13.82 -27.44
N ARG A 60 -19.06 13.83 -28.25
CA ARG A 60 -18.35 12.63 -28.70
C ARG A 60 -16.91 12.74 -28.23
N ASP A 61 -16.47 11.77 -27.44
CA ASP A 61 -15.09 11.75 -26.94
C ASP A 61 -14.18 11.10 -27.99
N VAL A 62 -13.06 11.76 -28.28
CA VAL A 62 -12.03 11.26 -29.17
C VAL A 62 -10.72 11.18 -28.37
N LEU A 63 -10.22 9.97 -28.18
CA LEU A 63 -9.02 9.69 -27.39
C LEU A 63 -7.84 9.47 -28.32
N ASP A 64 -6.87 10.37 -28.24
CA ASP A 64 -5.52 10.16 -28.76
C ASP A 64 -4.68 9.35 -27.76
N GLU A 65 -3.74 8.56 -28.28
CA GLU A 65 -2.93 7.59 -27.54
C GLU A 65 -3.75 6.85 -26.48
N CYS A 66 -4.81 6.19 -26.95
CA CYS A 66 -5.81 5.59 -26.07
C CYS A 66 -5.25 4.47 -25.18
N ASP A 67 -4.13 3.85 -25.57
CA ASP A 67 -3.37 2.91 -24.75
C ASP A 67 -2.73 3.60 -23.53
N PHE A 68 -2.26 4.84 -23.68
CA PHE A 68 -1.78 5.67 -22.58
C PHE A 68 -2.94 6.19 -21.74
N THR A 69 -3.97 6.77 -22.38
CA THR A 69 -5.11 7.38 -21.68
C THR A 69 -5.95 6.35 -20.91
N LEU A 70 -6.14 5.15 -21.44
CA LEU A 70 -6.88 4.05 -20.79
C LEU A 70 -5.95 3.13 -19.97
N SER A 71 -4.72 3.55 -19.73
CA SER A 71 -3.79 2.81 -18.88
C SER A 71 -4.30 2.71 -17.44
N VAL A 72 -4.18 1.53 -16.83
CA VAL A 72 -4.55 1.29 -15.42
C VAL A 72 -3.61 1.96 -14.41
N LYS A 73 -2.65 2.77 -14.86
CA LYS A 73 -1.62 3.39 -14.03
C LYS A 73 -2.10 4.64 -13.30
N THR A 74 -3.08 5.35 -13.85
CA THR A 74 -3.55 6.63 -13.33
C THR A 74 -4.99 6.54 -12.85
N GLN A 75 -5.23 7.12 -11.69
CA GLN A 75 -6.55 7.21 -11.08
C GLN A 75 -6.65 8.53 -10.34
N LEU A 76 -7.71 9.28 -10.60
CA LEU A 76 -8.06 10.45 -9.82
C LEU A 76 -8.78 10.02 -8.55
N ASN A 77 -8.41 10.63 -7.43
CA ASN A 77 -8.98 10.39 -6.12
C ASN A 77 -9.52 11.71 -5.55
N TYR A 78 -10.81 11.74 -5.26
CA TYR A 78 -11.51 12.88 -4.69
C TYR A 78 -11.97 12.51 -3.28
N PRO A 79 -11.22 12.92 -2.25
CA PRO A 79 -11.59 12.64 -0.87
C PRO A 79 -12.76 13.52 -0.43
N SER A 80 -13.65 12.99 0.40
CA SER A 80 -14.72 13.73 1.07
C SER A 80 -14.92 13.18 2.49
N GLY A 81 -15.53 13.99 3.35
CA GLY A 81 -15.68 13.70 4.77
C GLY A 81 -14.40 13.94 5.58
N PRO A 82 -14.44 13.64 6.89
CA PRO A 82 -13.29 13.81 7.77
C PRO A 82 -12.17 12.82 7.45
N GLU A 83 -10.93 13.25 7.73
CA GLU A 83 -9.78 12.35 7.75
C GLU A 83 -9.87 11.43 8.98
N MET A 84 -9.64 10.15 8.76
CA MET A 84 -9.67 9.10 9.78
C MET A 84 -8.45 8.18 9.65
N THR A 85 -8.17 7.39 10.68
CA THR A 85 -7.18 6.33 10.58
C THR A 85 -7.64 5.29 9.56
N VAL A 86 -6.70 4.67 8.85
CA VAL A 86 -7.02 3.52 7.99
C VAL A 86 -7.78 2.46 8.81
N ASP A 87 -8.79 1.84 8.19
CA ASP A 87 -9.57 0.81 8.87
C ASP A 87 -8.65 -0.29 9.43
N GLY A 88 -9.09 -0.99 10.48
CA GLY A 88 -8.31 -2.11 10.98
C GLY A 88 -6.99 -1.73 11.64
N HIS A 89 -6.70 -0.45 11.87
CA HIS A 89 -5.61 0.01 12.74
C HIS A 89 -5.66 -0.73 14.10
N PRO A 90 -4.51 -1.17 14.66
CA PRO A 90 -3.15 -1.16 14.08
C PRO A 90 -2.84 -2.40 13.25
N PHE A 91 -3.79 -3.32 13.19
CA PHE A 91 -3.60 -4.69 12.71
C PHE A 91 -3.17 -4.74 11.25
N ARG A 92 -3.59 -3.80 10.40
CA ARG A 92 -3.17 -3.75 8.99
C ARG A 92 -1.66 -3.70 8.80
N TRP A 93 -0.99 -2.72 9.41
CA TRP A 93 0.45 -2.61 9.27
C TRP A 93 1.20 -3.62 10.12
N GLN A 94 0.67 -4.04 11.27
CA GLN A 94 1.27 -5.13 12.05
C GLN A 94 1.34 -6.44 11.25
N VAL A 95 0.25 -6.77 10.54
CA VAL A 95 0.23 -7.92 9.61
C VAL A 95 1.23 -7.71 8.49
N ALA A 96 1.28 -6.53 7.86
CA ALA A 96 2.22 -6.24 6.78
C ALA A 96 3.69 -6.43 7.21
N LEU A 97 4.08 -5.86 8.37
CA LEU A 97 5.43 -6.02 8.94
C LEU A 97 5.73 -7.49 9.23
N GLY A 98 4.78 -8.22 9.84
CA GLY A 98 4.91 -9.64 10.14
C GLY A 98 5.06 -10.52 8.89
N LEU A 99 4.27 -10.27 7.84
CA LEU A 99 4.39 -10.99 6.57
C LEU A 99 5.72 -10.71 5.87
N LEU A 100 6.21 -9.46 5.90
CA LEU A 100 7.53 -9.12 5.38
C LEU A 100 8.65 -9.81 6.17
N ALA A 101 8.51 -9.94 7.49
CA ALA A 101 9.44 -10.70 8.32
C ALA A 101 9.50 -12.17 7.91
N LEU A 102 8.34 -12.82 7.74
CA LEU A 102 8.24 -14.21 7.24
C LEU A 102 8.87 -14.33 5.84
N ALA A 103 8.57 -13.39 4.94
CA ALA A 103 9.15 -13.37 3.61
C ALA A 103 10.69 -13.32 3.68
N SER A 104 11.24 -12.38 4.44
CA SER A 104 12.70 -12.23 4.62
C SER A 104 13.37 -13.50 5.15
N HIS A 105 12.68 -14.22 6.05
CA HIS A 105 13.18 -15.47 6.61
C HIS A 105 13.24 -16.60 5.57
N HIS A 106 12.21 -16.75 4.75
CA HIS A 106 12.12 -17.84 3.77
C HIS A 106 12.81 -17.56 2.43
N ILE A 107 13.00 -16.30 2.04
CA ILE A 107 13.67 -15.90 0.79
C ILE A 107 14.98 -16.67 0.50
N PRO A 108 15.96 -16.80 1.42
CA PRO A 108 17.17 -17.58 1.14
C PRO A 108 16.88 -19.06 0.84
N LEU A 109 15.98 -19.71 1.59
CA LEU A 109 15.56 -21.09 1.32
C LEU A 109 14.90 -21.24 -0.05
N ILE A 110 14.09 -20.26 -0.46
CA ILE A 110 13.46 -20.25 -1.80
C ILE A 110 14.51 -20.16 -2.90
N ARG A 111 15.55 -19.31 -2.74
CA ARG A 111 16.64 -19.22 -3.72
C ARG A 111 17.38 -20.55 -3.88
N ASP A 112 17.64 -21.23 -2.78
CA ASP A 112 18.40 -22.48 -2.80
C ASP A 112 17.58 -23.63 -3.43
N ASN A 113 16.26 -23.66 -3.21
CA ASN A 113 15.36 -24.68 -3.79
C ASN A 113 14.95 -24.39 -5.24
N PHE A 114 14.95 -23.12 -5.67
CA PHE A 114 14.52 -22.69 -7.00
C PHE A 114 15.61 -21.86 -7.71
N PRO A 115 16.79 -22.45 -7.97
CA PRO A 115 17.89 -21.74 -8.60
C PRO A 115 17.47 -21.19 -9.98
N GLY A 116 17.80 -19.93 -10.24
CA GLY A 116 17.45 -19.24 -11.50
C GLY A 116 15.98 -18.83 -11.65
N SER A 117 15.15 -19.02 -10.61
CA SER A 117 13.76 -18.50 -10.57
C SER A 117 13.61 -17.23 -9.72
N ILE A 118 14.64 -16.90 -8.94
CA ILE A 118 14.70 -15.75 -8.04
C ILE A 118 16.13 -15.19 -7.99
N GLU A 119 16.24 -13.87 -8.11
CA GLU A 119 17.48 -13.13 -7.84
C GLU A 119 17.34 -12.33 -6.55
N ILE A 120 18.42 -12.27 -5.78
CA ILE A 120 18.45 -11.55 -4.50
C ILE A 120 19.64 -10.61 -4.49
N LEU A 121 19.38 -9.32 -4.33
CA LEU A 121 20.40 -8.33 -4.02
C LEU A 121 20.34 -8.02 -2.51
N ARG A 122 21.47 -8.22 -1.83
CA ARG A 122 21.62 -7.94 -0.39
C ARG A 122 22.64 -6.85 -0.15
N LYS A 123 22.24 -5.82 0.59
CA LYS A 123 23.16 -4.94 1.31
C LYS A 123 23.24 -5.44 2.75
N ARG A 124 24.43 -5.35 3.37
CA ARG A 124 24.63 -5.81 4.75
C ARG A 124 23.67 -5.07 5.68
N GLY A 125 22.92 -5.82 6.50
CA GLY A 125 21.95 -5.27 7.46
C GLY A 125 20.61 -4.83 6.86
N SER A 126 20.42 -4.80 5.53
CA SER A 126 19.15 -4.38 4.93
C SER A 126 18.23 -5.57 4.61
N PHE A 127 16.94 -5.28 4.47
CA PHE A 127 16.00 -6.22 3.88
C PHE A 127 16.43 -6.59 2.44
N PRO A 128 16.32 -7.88 2.04
CA PRO A 128 16.73 -8.33 0.71
C PRO A 128 15.86 -7.73 -0.38
N MET A 129 16.47 -7.17 -1.43
CA MET A 129 15.74 -6.83 -2.66
C MET A 129 15.59 -8.10 -3.49
N VAL A 130 14.35 -8.45 -3.83
CA VAL A 130 14.01 -9.71 -4.50
C VAL A 130 13.48 -9.44 -5.89
N TYR A 131 13.92 -10.26 -6.84
CA TYR A 131 13.37 -10.29 -8.19
C TYR A 131 12.92 -11.70 -8.51
N PHE A 132 11.61 -11.90 -8.65
CA PHE A 132 11.06 -13.17 -9.09
C PHE A 132 11.10 -13.22 -10.61
N LEU A 133 11.88 -14.15 -11.16
CA LEU A 133 12.03 -14.38 -12.59
C LEU A 133 10.96 -15.34 -13.14
N LYS A 134 10.44 -16.22 -12.27
CA LYS A 134 9.39 -17.20 -12.58
C LYS A 134 8.40 -17.29 -11.43
N SER A 135 7.13 -17.56 -11.75
CA SER A 135 6.05 -17.67 -10.75
C SER A 135 6.27 -18.78 -9.73
N SER A 136 7.00 -19.85 -10.08
CA SER A 136 7.26 -20.99 -9.18
C SER A 136 7.92 -20.58 -7.86
N ALA A 137 8.89 -19.65 -7.89
CA ALA A 137 9.55 -19.17 -6.68
C ALA A 137 8.63 -18.28 -5.83
N GLU A 138 7.78 -17.49 -6.48
CA GLU A 138 6.79 -16.67 -5.82
C GLU A 138 5.70 -17.52 -5.16
N ASP A 139 5.15 -18.49 -5.89
CA ASP A 139 4.17 -19.46 -5.39
C ASP A 139 4.73 -20.26 -4.22
N ALA A 140 5.99 -20.68 -4.31
CA ALA A 140 6.66 -21.37 -3.21
C ALA A 140 6.81 -20.47 -1.97
N LEU A 141 7.18 -19.19 -2.13
CA LEU A 141 7.24 -18.25 -1.01
C LEU A 141 5.86 -18.04 -0.40
N HIS A 142 4.84 -17.90 -1.25
CA HIS A 142 3.45 -17.75 -0.84
C HIS A 142 2.98 -18.92 0.02
N GLU A 143 3.19 -20.15 -0.45
CA GLU A 143 2.82 -21.36 0.29
C GLU A 143 3.57 -21.47 1.62
N ARG A 144 4.85 -21.09 1.68
CA ARG A 144 5.63 -21.09 2.93
C ARG A 144 5.06 -20.11 3.95
N ILE A 145 4.73 -18.89 3.52
CA ILE A 145 4.09 -17.89 4.40
C ILE A 145 2.75 -18.42 4.91
N LEU A 146 1.95 -19.01 4.03
CA LEU A 146 0.67 -19.60 4.38
C LEU A 146 0.83 -20.75 5.40
N ASP A 147 1.83 -21.62 5.22
CA ASP A 147 2.18 -22.70 6.15
C ASP A 147 2.53 -22.17 7.55
N GLU A 148 3.34 -21.12 7.65
CA GLU A 148 3.70 -20.51 8.94
C GLU A 148 2.48 -19.95 9.68
N ILE A 149 1.56 -19.31 8.94
CA ILE A 149 0.31 -18.78 9.50
C ILE A 149 -0.59 -19.92 9.96
N CYS A 150 -0.77 -20.96 9.14
CA CYS A 150 -1.59 -22.12 9.47
C CYS A 150 -1.02 -22.91 10.65
N ALA A 151 0.29 -22.88 10.85
CA ALA A 151 0.95 -23.51 11.98
C ALA A 151 0.97 -22.64 13.25
N GLY A 152 0.42 -21.42 13.21
CA GLY A 152 0.40 -20.52 14.36
C GLY A 152 1.77 -19.95 14.72
N ARG A 153 2.74 -19.94 13.79
CA ARG A 153 4.13 -19.50 14.03
C ARG A 153 4.38 -18.04 13.64
N THR A 154 3.37 -17.19 13.77
CA THR A 154 3.48 -15.76 13.45
C THR A 154 3.64 -14.92 14.70
N THR A 155 4.27 -13.75 14.57
CA THR A 155 4.43 -12.81 15.68
C THR A 155 3.18 -11.96 15.94
N PHE A 156 2.28 -11.83 14.96
CA PHE A 156 1.08 -10.98 15.05
C PHE A 156 -0.18 -11.75 15.45
N LEU A 157 -0.28 -13.05 15.14
CA LEU A 157 -1.38 -13.92 15.59
C LEU A 157 -0.84 -14.95 16.60
N ARG A 158 -1.09 -14.72 17.90
CA ARG A 158 -0.73 -15.64 18.97
C ARG A 158 -1.77 -16.77 19.10
N PRO A 159 -1.39 -18.05 18.95
CA PRO A 159 -2.30 -19.18 19.14
C PRO A 159 -2.85 -19.25 20.58
N ALA A 160 -4.10 -19.66 20.72
CA ALA A 160 -4.67 -20.04 22.01
C ALA A 160 -4.12 -21.40 22.46
N ASP A 161 -4.23 -21.71 23.75
CA ASP A 161 -3.78 -23.00 24.30
C ASP A 161 -4.53 -24.20 23.68
N SER A 162 -5.74 -23.97 23.16
CA SER A 162 -6.54 -24.96 22.45
C SER A 162 -6.18 -25.13 20.96
N PHE A 163 -5.13 -24.45 20.46
CA PHE A 163 -4.74 -24.54 19.06
C PHE A 163 -4.34 -25.97 18.69
N SER A 164 -4.81 -26.43 17.53
CA SER A 164 -4.64 -27.82 17.09
C SER A 164 -4.47 -27.90 15.57
N SER A 165 -4.09 -29.08 15.08
CA SER A 165 -3.96 -29.34 13.64
C SER A 165 -5.27 -29.18 12.86
N ASP A 166 -6.42 -29.33 13.50
CA ASP A 166 -7.72 -29.06 12.89
C ASP A 166 -7.93 -27.57 12.64
N HIS A 167 -7.48 -26.71 13.58
CA HIS A 167 -7.48 -25.27 13.37
C HIS A 167 -6.62 -24.89 12.17
N SER A 168 -5.44 -25.51 11.99
CA SER A 168 -4.56 -25.25 10.84
C SER A 168 -5.28 -25.45 9.49
N LYS A 169 -6.08 -26.51 9.36
CA LYS A 169 -6.85 -26.79 8.14
C LYS A 169 -7.95 -25.75 7.90
N ILE A 170 -8.64 -25.34 8.96
CA ILE A 170 -9.71 -24.34 8.90
C ILE A 170 -9.12 -22.98 8.52
N ILE A 171 -8.01 -22.58 9.16
CA ILE A 171 -7.28 -21.34 8.85
C ILE A 171 -6.85 -21.34 7.39
N ARG A 172 -6.26 -22.44 6.89
CA ARG A 172 -5.87 -22.56 5.48
C ARG A 172 -7.04 -22.26 4.55
N ARG A 173 -8.18 -22.93 4.74
CA ARG A 173 -9.41 -22.70 3.95
C ARG A 173 -9.88 -21.24 4.02
N VAL A 174 -9.89 -20.66 5.21
CA VAL A 174 -10.23 -19.25 5.43
C VAL A 174 -9.29 -18.30 4.69
N LEU A 175 -8.04 -18.67 4.43
CA LEU A 175 -7.09 -17.83 3.71
C LEU A 175 -7.07 -18.08 2.19
N THR A 176 -7.45 -19.28 1.72
CA THR A 176 -7.32 -19.67 0.31
C THR A 176 -8.63 -19.78 -0.47
N ASP A 177 -9.74 -20.15 0.17
CA ASP A 177 -11.01 -20.39 -0.55
C ASP A 177 -11.52 -19.07 -1.12
N GLN A 178 -12.13 -19.06 -2.32
CA GLN A 178 -12.60 -17.82 -2.97
C GLN A 178 -13.73 -17.13 -2.18
N SER A 179 -14.67 -17.92 -1.65
CA SER A 179 -15.72 -17.44 -0.75
C SER A 179 -15.30 -17.62 0.71
N LEU A 180 -15.77 -16.73 1.58
CA LEU A 180 -15.53 -16.81 3.02
C LEU A 180 -16.74 -17.45 3.71
N ASP A 181 -16.58 -18.68 4.20
CA ASP A 181 -17.59 -19.32 5.06
C ASP A 181 -17.54 -18.74 6.48
N HIS A 182 -18.65 -18.18 6.96
CA HIS A 182 -18.73 -17.53 8.26
C HIS A 182 -18.53 -18.50 9.44
N GLY A 183 -18.95 -19.77 9.30
CA GLY A 183 -18.76 -20.79 10.33
C GLY A 183 -17.28 -21.13 10.51
N SER A 184 -16.61 -21.46 9.42
CA SER A 184 -15.17 -21.71 9.37
C SER A 184 -14.36 -20.50 9.83
N PHE A 185 -14.75 -19.29 9.42
CA PHE A 185 -14.11 -18.06 9.87
C PHE A 185 -14.21 -17.87 11.38
N THR A 186 -15.40 -18.08 11.96
CA THR A 186 -15.61 -17.98 13.41
C THR A 186 -14.76 -19.01 14.18
N LEU A 187 -14.62 -20.23 13.65
CA LEU A 187 -13.76 -21.26 14.24
C LEU A 187 -12.27 -20.89 14.14
N ALA A 188 -11.82 -20.39 12.98
CA ALA A 188 -10.44 -19.92 12.80
C ALA A 188 -10.09 -18.78 13.78
N VAL A 189 -11.01 -17.84 13.99
CA VAL A 189 -10.83 -16.73 14.93
C VAL A 189 -10.66 -17.20 16.38
N LYS A 190 -11.40 -18.24 16.79
CA LYS A 190 -11.30 -18.83 18.14
C LYS A 190 -9.99 -19.61 18.37
N ALA A 191 -9.21 -19.88 17.33
CA ALA A 191 -7.92 -20.54 17.45
C ALA A 191 -6.85 -19.65 18.10
N PHE A 192 -7.10 -18.34 18.24
CA PHE A 192 -6.12 -17.35 18.69
C PHE A 192 -6.49 -16.74 20.04
N SER A 193 -5.49 -16.33 20.82
CA SER A 193 -5.69 -15.86 22.20
C SER A 193 -6.55 -14.58 22.29
N ASN A 194 -6.56 -13.76 21.24
CA ASN A 194 -7.40 -12.57 21.14
C ASN A 194 -8.31 -12.66 19.90
N PRO A 195 -9.53 -13.21 20.04
CA PRO A 195 -10.47 -13.38 18.93
C PRO A 195 -10.84 -12.07 18.21
N GLN A 196 -10.98 -10.95 18.93
CA GLN A 196 -11.37 -9.67 18.32
C GLN A 196 -10.27 -9.13 17.40
N ALA A 197 -9.01 -9.18 17.84
CA ALA A 197 -7.87 -8.80 17.01
C ALA A 197 -7.67 -9.80 15.87
N ALA A 198 -7.76 -11.11 16.16
CA ALA A 198 -7.58 -12.17 15.18
C ALA A 198 -8.58 -12.08 14.02
N SER A 199 -9.84 -11.72 14.29
CA SER A 199 -10.84 -11.49 13.24
C SER A 199 -10.38 -10.44 12.24
N LYS A 200 -9.86 -9.30 12.69
CA LYS A 200 -9.38 -8.24 11.80
C LYS A 200 -8.11 -8.67 11.07
N MET A 201 -7.14 -9.23 11.80
CA MET A 201 -5.87 -9.68 11.23
C MET A 201 -6.05 -10.77 10.17
N LEU A 202 -6.90 -11.78 10.40
CA LEU A 202 -7.15 -12.85 9.44
C LEU A 202 -7.78 -12.32 8.14
N LEU A 203 -8.67 -11.33 8.22
CA LEU A 203 -9.23 -10.70 7.03
C LEU A 203 -8.17 -9.91 6.25
N VAL A 204 -7.27 -9.21 6.95
CA VAL A 204 -6.13 -8.52 6.30
C VAL A 204 -5.19 -9.53 5.64
N VAL A 205 -4.79 -10.60 6.35
CA VAL A 205 -3.95 -11.67 5.81
C VAL A 205 -4.61 -12.28 4.58
N ARG A 206 -5.90 -12.62 4.66
CA ARG A 206 -6.67 -13.15 3.53
C ARG A 206 -6.63 -12.19 2.34
N GLY A 207 -6.91 -10.91 2.56
CA GLY A 207 -6.88 -9.90 1.50
C GLY A 207 -5.51 -9.78 0.84
N LEU A 208 -4.43 -9.77 1.63
CA LEU A 208 -3.06 -9.67 1.15
C LEU A 208 -2.60 -10.93 0.38
N LEU A 209 -2.95 -12.12 0.86
CA LEU A 209 -2.54 -13.38 0.25
C LEU A 209 -3.41 -13.73 -0.97
N LEU A 210 -4.73 -13.77 -0.81
CA LEU A 210 -5.64 -14.18 -1.89
C LEU A 210 -5.49 -13.30 -3.13
N ASN A 211 -5.32 -11.99 -2.95
CA ASN A 211 -5.11 -11.03 -4.04
C ASN A 211 -3.63 -10.84 -4.42
N ARG A 212 -2.73 -11.70 -3.90
CA ARG A 212 -1.28 -11.71 -4.22
C ARG A 212 -0.59 -10.34 -4.02
N ILE A 213 -1.03 -9.55 -3.06
CA ILE A 213 -0.51 -8.18 -2.83
C ILE A 213 0.98 -8.20 -2.42
N LEU A 214 1.47 -9.30 -1.83
CA LEU A 214 2.90 -9.50 -1.55
C LEU A 214 3.81 -9.49 -2.81
N LEU A 215 3.23 -9.50 -4.02
CA LEU A 215 3.93 -9.16 -5.28
C LEU A 215 4.66 -7.81 -5.23
N CYS A 216 4.33 -6.94 -4.28
CA CYS A 216 5.09 -5.74 -3.97
C CYS A 216 6.59 -6.01 -3.78
N LEU A 217 6.98 -7.20 -3.31
CA LEU A 217 8.38 -7.61 -3.17
C LEU A 217 9.17 -7.57 -4.50
N ASN A 218 8.49 -7.75 -5.64
CA ASN A 218 9.12 -7.74 -6.97
C ASN A 218 9.26 -6.32 -7.56
N LYS A 219 8.83 -5.28 -6.84
CA LYS A 219 8.91 -3.89 -7.30
C LYS A 219 10.26 -3.28 -6.94
N ARG A 220 10.75 -2.41 -7.81
CA ARG A 220 12.05 -1.74 -7.68
C ARG A 220 11.93 -0.50 -6.80
N TRP A 221 12.57 -0.55 -5.63
CA TRP A 221 12.79 0.62 -4.79
C TRP A 221 13.59 1.70 -5.53
N ASN A 222 13.25 2.96 -5.29
CA ASN A 222 13.85 4.15 -5.90
C ASN A 222 13.68 4.26 -7.44
N VAL A 223 12.78 3.43 -8.01
CA VAL A 223 12.41 3.45 -9.44
C VAL A 223 10.90 3.40 -9.60
N GLN A 224 10.20 2.56 -8.84
CA GLN A 224 8.73 2.42 -8.91
C GLN A 224 8.05 2.97 -7.65
N TYR A 225 8.73 2.94 -6.52
CA TYR A 225 8.25 3.46 -5.25
C TYR A 225 9.40 3.91 -4.36
N GLY A 226 9.09 4.73 -3.36
CA GLY A 226 10.03 5.18 -2.34
C GLY A 226 9.41 6.28 -1.48
N LEU A 227 10.23 6.91 -0.63
CA LEU A 227 9.81 8.04 0.18
C LEU A 227 10.08 9.35 -0.56
N HIS A 228 9.21 10.33 -0.37
CA HIS A 228 9.42 11.69 -0.86
C HIS A 228 10.01 12.55 0.27
N PRO A 229 11.13 13.28 0.06
CA PRO A 229 11.80 14.01 1.15
C PRO A 229 10.96 15.13 1.78
N GLN A 230 10.09 15.76 0.98
CA GLN A 230 9.25 16.89 1.38
C GLN A 230 7.80 16.51 1.76
N ARG A 231 7.38 15.24 1.63
CA ARG A 231 6.02 14.80 1.98
C ARG A 231 6.02 13.99 3.27
N HIS A 232 4.83 13.61 3.70
CA HIS A 232 4.67 12.64 4.80
C HIS A 232 5.46 11.36 4.50
N PRO A 233 5.98 10.67 5.53
CA PRO A 233 6.83 9.48 5.37
C PRO A 233 6.00 8.22 5.02
N ILE A 234 5.19 8.32 3.97
CA ILE A 234 4.44 7.23 3.35
C ILE A 234 4.97 7.08 1.92
N ALA A 235 5.08 5.84 1.45
CA ALA A 235 5.61 5.58 0.12
C ALA A 235 4.73 6.18 -0.98
N VAL A 236 5.39 6.75 -1.99
CA VAL A 236 4.77 7.34 -3.18
C VAL A 236 5.28 6.62 -4.44
N PRO A 237 4.51 6.65 -5.55
CA PRO A 237 5.00 6.22 -6.85
C PRO A 237 6.19 7.08 -7.31
N PHE A 238 7.09 6.48 -8.10
CA PHE A 238 8.20 7.19 -8.73
C PHE A 238 7.93 7.33 -10.23
N GLU A 239 8.20 8.52 -10.75
CA GLU A 239 8.02 8.84 -12.18
C GLU A 239 9.25 8.46 -12.99
N ALA A 240 10.42 8.53 -12.36
CA ALA A 240 11.69 8.05 -12.89
C ALA A 240 12.58 7.58 -11.75
N LYS A 241 13.75 7.03 -12.09
CA LYS A 241 14.75 6.63 -11.08
C LYS A 241 15.16 7.83 -10.22
N GLY A 242 14.93 7.74 -8.92
CA GLY A 242 15.24 8.82 -7.98
C GLY A 242 14.27 10.00 -7.99
N VAL A 243 13.18 9.93 -8.76
CA VAL A 243 12.20 11.01 -8.90
C VAL A 243 10.86 10.57 -8.32
N PRO A 244 10.60 10.83 -7.02
CA PRO A 244 9.29 10.58 -6.43
C PRO A 244 8.24 11.49 -7.06
N SER A 245 7.01 11.00 -7.19
CA SER A 245 5.90 11.84 -7.67
C SER A 245 5.49 12.86 -6.61
N GLU A 246 5.36 14.12 -7.03
CA GLU A 246 4.98 15.24 -6.16
C GLU A 246 3.56 15.07 -5.59
N GLN A 247 2.65 14.46 -6.36
CA GLN A 247 1.23 14.42 -6.03
C GLN A 247 0.65 13.01 -5.95
N SER A 248 1.23 12.03 -6.65
CA SER A 248 0.66 10.69 -6.72
C SER A 248 0.76 9.93 -5.39
N GLU A 249 -0.22 9.07 -5.13
CA GLU A 249 -0.29 8.17 -3.99
C GLU A 249 -0.78 6.79 -4.44
N PHE A 250 -0.47 5.75 -3.67
CA PHE A 250 -0.99 4.41 -3.97
C PHE A 250 -2.47 4.33 -3.59
N GLY A 251 -3.31 3.93 -4.56
CA GLY A 251 -4.75 3.84 -4.36
C GLY A 251 -5.18 2.80 -3.31
N HIS A 252 -4.42 1.71 -3.16
CA HIS A 252 -4.72 0.65 -2.20
C HIS A 252 -3.92 0.83 -0.90
N PRO A 253 -4.57 0.89 0.29
CA PRO A 253 -3.87 1.20 1.54
C PRO A 253 -2.81 0.17 1.89
N ASP A 254 -3.09 -1.13 1.69
CA ASP A 254 -2.10 -2.17 2.03
C ASP A 254 -0.86 -2.14 1.11
N VAL A 255 -1.00 -1.66 -0.13
CA VAL A 255 0.15 -1.44 -1.04
C VAL A 255 0.98 -0.26 -0.55
N ALA A 256 0.34 0.84 -0.15
CA ALA A 256 1.02 2.00 0.43
C ALA A 256 1.78 1.60 1.71
N ILE A 257 1.16 0.81 2.58
CA ILE A 257 1.78 0.30 3.82
C ILE A 257 2.99 -0.58 3.49
N LEU A 258 2.84 -1.59 2.64
CA LEU A 258 3.94 -2.50 2.27
C LEU A 258 5.12 -1.77 1.63
N PHE A 259 4.85 -0.84 0.70
CA PHE A 259 5.92 -0.03 0.10
C PHE A 259 6.54 0.94 1.09
N THR A 260 5.78 1.45 2.07
CA THR A 260 6.35 2.27 3.15
C THR A 260 7.34 1.44 3.96
N CYS A 261 6.96 0.23 4.37
CA CYS A 261 7.85 -0.69 5.09
C CYS A 261 9.13 -0.97 4.28
N LEU A 262 8.98 -1.38 3.01
CA LEU A 262 10.10 -1.70 2.13
C LEU A 262 11.01 -0.47 1.88
N ALA A 263 10.43 0.71 1.68
CA ALA A 263 11.19 1.93 1.48
C ALA A 263 12.04 2.29 2.71
N PHE A 264 11.49 2.13 3.92
CA PHE A 264 12.25 2.31 5.15
C PHE A 264 13.30 1.22 5.36
N TYR A 265 13.03 -0.04 5.02
CA TYR A 265 14.02 -1.11 5.12
C TYR A 265 15.23 -0.94 4.18
N HIS A 266 15.02 -0.26 3.04
CA HIS A 266 16.09 -0.02 2.08
C HIS A 266 16.84 1.29 2.34
N THR A 267 16.15 2.33 2.81
CA THR A 267 16.75 3.63 3.15
C THR A 267 17.42 3.62 4.53
N GLY A 268 16.82 2.95 5.51
CA GLY A 268 17.17 3.04 6.92
C GLY A 268 16.57 4.27 7.61
N LEU A 269 16.70 4.32 8.93
CA LEU A 269 16.32 5.48 9.73
C LEU A 269 17.39 6.56 9.68
N THR A 270 16.98 7.83 9.69
CA THR A 270 17.93 8.93 9.96
C THR A 270 18.38 8.89 11.43
N SER A 271 19.51 9.52 11.74
CA SER A 271 20.00 9.60 13.13
C SER A 271 18.96 10.21 14.09
N GLU A 272 18.22 11.22 13.65
CA GLU A 272 17.13 11.83 14.43
C GLU A 272 15.96 10.85 14.66
N GLN A 273 15.53 10.14 13.62
CA GLN A 273 14.46 9.14 13.71
C GLN A 273 14.85 7.98 14.64
N PHE A 274 16.10 7.52 14.53
CA PHE A 274 16.66 6.50 15.38
C PHE A 274 16.72 6.96 16.85
N ARG A 275 17.26 8.16 17.13
CA ARG A 275 17.28 8.75 18.48
C ARG A 275 15.88 8.80 19.08
N LYS A 276 14.89 9.24 18.32
CA LYS A 276 13.50 9.33 18.76
C LYS A 276 12.92 7.95 19.11
N GLY A 277 13.19 6.94 18.27
CA GLY A 277 12.79 5.56 18.55
C GLY A 277 13.46 5.00 19.80
N LEU A 278 14.77 5.22 19.94
CA LEU A 278 15.53 4.73 21.08
C LEU A 278 15.07 5.38 22.39
N GLN A 279 14.80 6.69 22.36
CA GLN A 279 14.22 7.39 23.50
C GLN A 279 12.89 6.77 23.94
N HIS A 280 12.03 6.41 22.99
CA HIS A 280 10.76 5.78 23.29
C HIS A 280 10.92 4.37 23.89
N VAL A 281 11.90 3.59 23.44
CA VAL A 281 12.26 2.30 24.05
C VAL A 281 12.74 2.48 25.49
N LEU A 282 13.67 3.42 25.73
CA LEU A 282 14.24 3.65 27.05
C LEU A 282 13.22 4.21 28.07
N GLN A 283 12.14 4.83 27.59
CA GLN A 283 11.04 5.35 28.40
C GLN A 283 9.84 4.39 28.51
N SER A 284 9.93 3.19 27.93
CA SER A 284 8.86 2.21 27.96
C SER A 284 8.70 1.55 29.34
N ASP A 285 7.62 0.79 29.53
CA ASP A 285 7.37 0.06 30.78
C ASP A 285 8.40 -1.05 31.06
N ASP A 286 9.02 -1.59 30.00
CA ASP A 286 10.08 -2.59 30.09
C ASP A 286 11.23 -2.26 29.11
N PRO A 287 12.08 -1.28 29.46
CA PRO A 287 13.20 -0.86 28.61
C PRO A 287 14.19 -1.98 28.33
N ALA A 288 14.37 -2.89 29.31
CA ALA A 288 15.32 -3.99 29.21
C ALA A 288 14.92 -4.94 28.09
N ALA A 289 13.68 -5.46 28.10
CA ALA A 289 13.21 -6.39 27.09
C ALA A 289 13.12 -5.74 25.70
N GLN A 290 12.68 -4.49 25.61
CA GLN A 290 12.57 -3.80 24.32
C GLN A 290 13.94 -3.51 23.69
N TYR A 291 14.92 -3.10 24.49
CA TYR A 291 16.27 -2.85 24.02
C TYR A 291 17.01 -4.14 23.65
N GLU A 292 16.82 -5.20 24.44
CA GLU A 292 17.32 -6.55 24.08
C GLU A 292 16.73 -7.01 22.75
N HIS A 293 15.43 -6.76 22.52
CA HIS A 293 14.81 -7.07 21.24
C HIS A 293 15.43 -6.31 20.06
N TRP A 294 15.70 -5.01 20.23
CA TRP A 294 16.39 -4.17 19.23
C TRP A 294 17.80 -4.65 18.90
N THR A 295 18.52 -5.19 19.88
CA THR A 295 19.91 -5.59 19.73
C THR A 295 20.08 -7.09 19.42
N SER A 296 18.99 -7.87 19.48
CA SER A 296 18.99 -9.34 19.36
C SER A 296 19.59 -9.90 18.05
N SER A 297 19.50 -9.15 16.96
CA SER A 297 20.05 -9.50 15.63
C SER A 297 21.48 -8.99 15.41
N CYS A 298 22.01 -8.16 16.32
CA CYS A 298 23.28 -7.47 16.15
C CYS A 298 24.42 -8.12 16.94
N ASN A 299 25.14 -9.04 16.28
CA ASN A 299 26.26 -9.75 16.91
C ASN A 299 27.52 -8.90 17.11
N ASN A 300 27.66 -7.78 16.40
CA ASN A 300 28.87 -6.95 16.39
C ASN A 300 28.82 -5.77 17.37
N LEU A 301 27.75 -5.68 18.18
CA LEU A 301 27.60 -4.61 19.14
C LEU A 301 28.62 -4.77 20.29
N PRO A 302 29.43 -3.74 20.60
CA PRO A 302 30.32 -3.74 21.76
C PRO A 302 29.57 -4.11 23.03
N GLU A 303 30.21 -4.82 23.94
CA GLU A 303 29.58 -5.29 25.19
C GLU A 303 28.97 -4.14 26.00
N GLU A 304 29.67 -3.00 26.02
CA GLU A 304 29.23 -1.75 26.65
C GLU A 304 27.92 -1.20 26.07
N LEU A 305 27.54 -1.56 24.85
CA LEU A 305 26.31 -1.08 24.21
C LEU A 305 25.19 -2.12 24.24
N ARG A 306 25.42 -3.32 24.80
CA ARG A 306 24.40 -4.39 24.87
C ARG A 306 23.38 -4.18 25.99
N HIS A 307 23.73 -3.38 26.99
CA HIS A 307 22.88 -3.18 28.15
C HIS A 307 22.17 -1.83 28.09
N TRP A 308 20.85 -1.83 28.26
CA TRP A 308 20.01 -0.64 28.12
C TRP A 308 20.36 0.46 29.14
N ASN A 309 20.79 0.07 30.35
CA ASN A 309 21.02 0.96 31.49
C ASN A 309 22.27 1.83 31.37
N VAL A 310 23.16 1.51 30.43
CA VAL A 310 24.36 2.30 30.15
C VAL A 310 24.21 3.17 28.89
N ILE A 311 23.03 3.14 28.26
CA ILE A 311 22.73 3.95 27.10
C ILE A 311 22.37 5.36 27.54
N ASN A 312 23.19 6.31 27.13
CA ASN A 312 23.00 7.74 27.32
C ASN A 312 22.68 8.39 25.96
N LEU A 313 21.45 8.88 25.81
CA LEU A 313 21.04 9.56 24.58
C LEU A 313 21.89 10.80 24.29
N ASP A 314 22.44 11.48 25.29
CA ASP A 314 23.22 12.71 25.09
C ASP A 314 24.68 12.44 24.72
N ASP A 315 25.12 11.19 24.76
CA ASP A 315 26.42 10.77 24.23
C ASP A 315 26.32 10.62 22.71
N GLY A 316 26.81 11.63 21.99
CA GLY A 316 26.79 11.66 20.52
C GLY A 316 27.59 10.54 19.87
N SER A 317 28.67 10.07 20.50
CA SER A 317 29.49 8.97 19.98
C SER A 317 28.76 7.64 20.13
N GLN A 318 28.18 7.40 21.31
CA GLN A 318 27.36 6.21 21.57
C GLN A 318 26.16 6.13 20.61
N MET A 319 25.47 7.25 20.42
CA MET A 319 24.33 7.35 19.52
C MET A 319 24.70 7.08 18.07
N GLU A 320 25.82 7.63 17.61
CA GLU A 320 26.33 7.41 16.24
C GLU A 320 26.72 5.94 16.02
N ASP A 321 27.37 5.30 16.99
CA ASP A 321 27.75 3.89 16.91
C ASP A 321 26.53 2.96 16.88
N LEU A 322 25.54 3.20 17.74
CA LEU A 322 24.27 2.47 17.73
C LEU A 322 23.52 2.66 16.42
N TRP A 323 23.39 3.90 15.97
CA TRP A 323 22.70 4.23 14.71
C TRP A 323 23.37 3.53 13.52
N ARG A 324 24.70 3.59 13.41
CA ARG A 324 25.43 2.94 12.30
C ARG A 324 25.18 1.44 12.22
N GLN A 325 25.03 0.78 13.36
CA GLN A 325 24.82 -0.67 13.42
C GLN A 325 23.35 -1.07 13.21
N LEU A 326 22.41 -0.24 13.67
CA LEU A 326 21.00 -0.63 13.80
C LEU A 326 20.04 0.11 12.85
N GLN A 327 20.48 1.16 12.12
CA GLN A 327 19.60 1.97 11.27
C GLN A 327 18.85 1.22 10.17
N LEU A 328 19.38 0.08 9.72
CA LEU A 328 18.76 -0.79 8.72
C LEU A 328 18.12 -2.04 9.34
N ASP A 329 18.29 -2.24 10.65
CA ASP A 329 17.73 -3.41 11.31
C ASP A 329 16.20 -3.36 11.26
N ARG A 330 15.61 -4.48 10.84
CA ARG A 330 14.17 -4.57 10.63
C ARG A 330 13.40 -4.34 11.94
N VAL A 331 13.85 -4.87 13.07
CA VAL A 331 13.14 -4.72 14.35
C VAL A 331 13.09 -3.26 14.77
N VAL A 332 14.20 -2.55 14.60
CA VAL A 332 14.31 -1.12 14.90
C VAL A 332 13.43 -0.28 13.96
N VAL A 333 13.46 -0.59 12.66
CA VAL A 333 12.60 0.07 11.67
C VAL A 333 11.12 -0.22 11.93
N ASP A 334 10.75 -1.47 12.22
CA ASP A 334 9.39 -1.90 12.55
C ASP A 334 8.87 -1.15 13.78
N HIS A 335 9.71 -0.97 14.80
CA HIS A 335 9.36 -0.17 15.98
C HIS A 335 9.10 1.29 15.59
N TYR A 336 9.96 1.91 14.78
CA TYR A 336 9.76 3.30 14.35
C TYR A 336 8.48 3.46 13.53
N LEU A 337 8.23 2.54 12.60
CA LEU A 337 7.03 2.53 11.76
C LEU A 337 5.74 2.38 12.58
N ASN A 338 5.72 1.45 13.53
CA ASN A 338 4.55 1.17 14.38
C ASN A 338 4.20 2.31 15.33
N ASN A 339 5.17 3.09 15.79
CA ASN A 339 4.96 4.08 16.85
C ASN A 339 4.91 5.52 16.33
N PHE A 340 5.59 5.84 15.22
CA PHE A 340 5.73 7.23 14.75
C PHE A 340 5.20 7.48 13.35
N VAL A 341 5.28 6.49 12.46
CA VAL A 341 4.86 6.68 11.06
C VAL A 341 3.39 6.34 10.89
N PHE A 342 3.01 5.07 11.03
CA PHE A 342 1.65 4.63 10.70
C PHE A 342 0.57 5.24 11.61
N PRO A 343 0.73 5.34 12.94
CA PRO A 343 -0.29 5.98 13.79
C PRO A 343 -0.59 7.43 13.38
N LYS A 344 0.43 8.14 12.87
CA LYS A 344 0.29 9.54 12.48
C LYS A 344 -0.18 9.69 11.03
N TYR A 345 0.41 8.95 10.09
CA TYR A 345 0.30 9.21 8.66
C TYR A 345 -0.45 8.12 7.86
N ALA A 346 -0.75 6.95 8.44
CA ALA A 346 -1.66 5.98 7.79
C ALA A 346 -3.11 6.44 7.96
N ARG A 347 -3.48 7.41 7.13
CA ARG A 347 -4.77 8.09 7.14
C ARG A 347 -5.54 7.81 5.86
N GLN A 348 -6.86 7.89 5.96
CA GLN A 348 -7.78 7.79 4.84
C GLN A 348 -8.94 8.77 5.07
N PHE A 349 -9.69 9.07 4.03
CA PHE A 349 -10.94 9.82 4.16
C PHE A 349 -12.12 8.86 4.25
N GLU A 350 -13.18 9.29 4.93
CA GLU A 350 -14.41 8.52 5.08
C GLU A 350 -15.01 8.13 3.72
N ILE A 351 -14.99 9.07 2.77
CA ILE A 351 -15.47 8.84 1.41
C ILE A 351 -14.30 9.04 0.44
N LYS A 352 -14.07 8.00 -0.38
CA LYS A 352 -13.08 8.03 -1.45
C LYS A 352 -13.79 7.84 -2.78
N LEU A 353 -13.97 8.93 -3.52
CA LEU A 353 -14.48 8.89 -4.89
C LEU A 353 -13.30 8.70 -5.83
N GLN A 354 -13.43 7.82 -6.81
CA GLN A 354 -12.35 7.55 -7.74
C GLN A 354 -12.86 7.44 -9.18
N ALA A 355 -12.02 7.87 -10.12
CA ALA A 355 -12.22 7.64 -11.53
C ALA A 355 -10.88 7.43 -12.24
N SER A 356 -10.88 6.67 -13.32
CA SER A 356 -9.72 6.38 -14.16
C SER A 356 -10.06 6.62 -15.63
N GLY A 357 -9.08 6.48 -16.53
CA GLY A 357 -9.33 6.56 -17.97
C GLY A 357 -10.47 5.64 -18.45
N TRP A 358 -10.70 4.50 -17.76
CA TRP A 358 -11.80 3.57 -18.06
C TRP A 358 -13.20 4.12 -17.78
N ASP A 359 -13.32 5.24 -17.07
CA ASP A 359 -14.59 5.90 -16.78
C ASP A 359 -15.01 6.92 -17.86
N ILE A 360 -14.16 7.12 -18.88
CA ILE A 360 -14.44 7.98 -20.04
C ILE A 360 -15.34 7.28 -21.06
N PRO A 361 -15.05 6.03 -21.51
CA PRO A 361 -15.86 5.39 -22.54
C PRO A 361 -17.32 5.25 -22.11
N LEU A 362 -18.22 5.82 -22.91
CA LEU A 362 -19.65 5.67 -22.70
C LEU A 362 -20.09 4.29 -23.21
N VAL A 363 -20.25 3.33 -22.31
CA VAL A 363 -20.86 2.03 -22.63
C VAL A 363 -22.37 2.16 -22.49
N VAL A 364 -23.05 2.51 -23.57
CA VAL A 364 -24.51 2.51 -23.63
C VAL A 364 -24.97 1.38 -24.56
N PRO A 365 -25.51 0.26 -24.02
CA PRO A 365 -26.17 -0.74 -24.84
C PRO A 365 -27.33 -0.08 -25.61
N ASP A 366 -27.47 -0.38 -26.90
CA ASP A 366 -28.64 -0.06 -27.73
C ASP A 366 -28.93 1.41 -28.11
N LYS A 367 -27.93 2.30 -28.13
CA LYS A 367 -28.10 3.62 -28.78
C LYS A 367 -27.37 3.70 -30.13
N GLU A 368 -28.11 3.56 -31.23
CA GLU A 368 -27.60 3.87 -32.59
C GLU A 368 -27.22 5.36 -32.71
N HIS A 369 -27.95 6.23 -31.99
CA HIS A 369 -27.82 7.68 -31.98
C HIS A 369 -27.49 8.20 -30.57
N GLY A 370 -26.40 8.96 -30.43
CA GLY A 370 -25.97 9.52 -29.14
C GLY A 370 -24.47 9.76 -29.06
N ALA A 371 -24.03 10.20 -27.88
CA ALA A 371 -22.61 10.34 -27.54
C ALA A 371 -21.85 9.02 -27.76
N LYS A 372 -20.67 9.10 -28.37
CA LYS A 372 -19.80 7.96 -28.68
C LYS A 372 -18.40 8.26 -28.20
N THR A 373 -17.63 7.22 -27.93
CA THR A 373 -16.19 7.34 -27.66
C THR A 373 -15.43 6.66 -28.80
N THR A 374 -14.36 7.29 -29.29
CA THR A 374 -13.48 6.72 -30.32
C THR A 374 -12.05 6.90 -29.87
N GLY A 375 -11.31 5.81 -29.73
CA GLY A 375 -9.89 5.86 -29.39
C GLY A 375 -9.04 5.43 -30.57
N PHE A 376 -7.87 6.05 -30.72
CA PHE A 376 -6.81 5.58 -31.60
C PHE A 376 -5.48 5.64 -30.84
N SER A 377 -4.56 4.76 -31.20
CA SER A 377 -3.17 4.81 -30.77
C SER A 377 -2.30 4.61 -32.01
N GLY A 378 -1.22 5.38 -32.13
CA GLY A 378 -0.29 5.21 -33.23
C GLY A 378 0.53 3.93 -33.02
N GLN A 379 0.21 2.84 -33.71
CA GLN A 379 1.23 1.82 -33.94
C GLN A 379 2.19 2.40 -34.97
N THR A 380 3.42 2.74 -34.57
CA THR A 380 4.53 2.80 -35.51
C THR A 380 4.56 1.48 -36.27
N THR A 381 4.09 1.51 -37.52
CA THR A 381 4.49 0.58 -38.57
C THR A 381 6.00 0.72 -38.71
N THR A 382 6.77 -0.13 -38.03
CA THR A 382 8.17 -0.33 -38.40
C THR A 382 8.17 -0.99 -39.78
N ALA A 383 8.63 -0.23 -40.78
CA ALA A 383 8.95 -0.72 -42.11
C ALA A 383 10.17 -1.66 -42.09
#